data_AF-A0A924A180-F1
#
_entry.id   AF-A0A924A180-F1
#
_cell.length_a   1.000
_cell.length_b   1.000
_cell.length_c   1.000
_cell.angle_alpha   90.00
_cell.angle_beta   90.00
_cell.angle_gamma   90.00
#
_symmetry.space_group_name_H-M   'P 1'
#
loop_
_entity.id
_entity.type
_entity.pdbx_description
1 polymer ?
#
loop_
_entity_poly.entity_id
_entity_poly.type
_entity_poly.pdbx_seq_one_letter_code
_entity_poly.pdbx_strand_id
1 'polypeptide(L)'
;LARKAEEILIVWLIENERLISKQRMLEIYFNIIELGKNIYGIGEASRYYFGKQPSSLTIGDALFFASIVPRPKAAIYKFEADGSLKPYMRKYFGFIGNIMARRGLTPADTSAYGFYNVRLREGLRQYIAPDSLALDSAAFDDDGDGPRVIMQDKNKSIFDRLFGREKKDTVRKAFVNPTDTAKTRKEIRQEKREERRRERQDN
;
A
#
# COMPACT_ATOMS: atom_id res chain seq x y z
N LEU A 1 -22.04 -14.68 -12.30
CA LEU A 1 -23.33 -13.95 -12.33
C LEU A 1 -24.35 -14.59 -11.38
N ALA A 2 -24.54 -15.91 -11.39
CA ALA A 2 -25.48 -16.62 -10.49
C ALA A 2 -25.39 -16.22 -9.00
N ARG A 3 -24.19 -16.23 -8.39
CA ARG A 3 -23.98 -15.76 -7.00
C ARG A 3 -24.52 -14.35 -6.74
N LYS A 4 -24.33 -13.42 -7.68
CA LYS A 4 -24.82 -12.03 -7.52
C LYS A 4 -26.33 -11.93 -7.66
N ALA A 5 -26.95 -12.75 -8.51
CA ALA A 5 -28.41 -12.83 -8.61
C ALA A 5 -29.03 -13.39 -7.32
N GLU A 6 -28.40 -14.40 -6.72
CA GLU A 6 -28.80 -14.98 -5.44
C GLU A 6 -28.71 -13.95 -4.29
N GLU A 7 -27.59 -13.23 -4.18
CA GLU A 7 -27.44 -12.13 -3.21
C GLU A 7 -28.56 -11.07 -3.36
N ILE A 8 -28.90 -10.69 -4.60
CA ILE A 8 -29.97 -9.71 -4.88
C ILE A 8 -31.33 -10.25 -4.46
N LEU A 9 -31.64 -11.51 -4.78
CA LEU A 9 -32.91 -12.14 -4.41
C LEU A 9 -33.09 -12.22 -2.89
N ILE A 10 -32.04 -12.61 -2.17
CA ILE A 10 -32.04 -12.69 -0.71
C ILE A 10 -32.30 -11.30 -0.09
N VAL A 11 -31.61 -10.27 -0.56
CA VAL A 11 -31.80 -8.89 -0.07
C VAL A 11 -33.23 -8.42 -0.33
N TRP A 12 -33.75 -8.66 -1.54
CA TRP A 12 -35.11 -8.29 -1.91
C TRP A 12 -36.15 -8.97 -1.01
N LEU A 13 -35.99 -10.26 -0.73
CA LEU A 13 -36.90 -11.01 0.15
C LEU A 13 -36.89 -10.44 1.58
N ILE A 14 -35.71 -10.17 2.13
CA ILE A 14 -35.56 -9.60 3.48
C ILE A 14 -36.25 -8.23 3.57
N GLU A 15 -36.10 -7.38 2.56
CA GLU A 15 -36.69 -6.04 2.54
C GLU A 15 -38.21 -6.07 2.31
N ASN A 16 -38.69 -6.88 1.36
CA ASN A 16 -40.11 -6.94 0.99
C ASN A 16 -40.97 -7.56 2.10
N GLU A 17 -40.51 -8.66 2.67
CA GLU A 17 -41.20 -9.36 3.76
C GLU A 17 -40.94 -8.71 5.14
N ARG A 18 -40.16 -7.62 5.19
CA ARG A 18 -39.79 -6.87 6.40
C ARG A 18 -39.28 -7.77 7.53
N LEU A 19 -38.51 -8.80 7.19
CA LEU A 19 -38.06 -9.82 8.14
C LEU A 19 -37.18 -9.23 9.25
N ILE A 20 -36.39 -8.20 8.93
CA ILE A 20 -35.50 -7.51 9.88
C ILE A 20 -35.55 -5.99 9.67
N SER A 21 -35.37 -5.21 10.73
CA SER A 21 -35.23 -3.75 10.62
C SER A 21 -33.86 -3.35 10.04
N LYS A 22 -33.77 -2.15 9.44
CA LYS A 22 -32.49 -1.62 8.92
C LYS A 22 -31.41 -1.52 10.00
N GLN A 23 -31.82 -1.18 11.23
CA GLN A 23 -30.94 -1.12 12.39
C GLN A 23 -30.38 -2.50 12.72
N ARG A 24 -31.24 -3.54 12.72
CA ARG A 24 -30.80 -4.92 12.97
C ARG A 24 -29.90 -5.45 11.85
N MET A 25 -30.19 -5.11 10.60
CA MET A 25 -29.34 -5.45 9.46
C MET A 25 -27.93 -4.88 9.61
N LEU A 26 -27.84 -3.61 9.99
CA LEU A 26 -26.57 -2.91 10.20
C LEU A 26 -25.79 -3.49 11.39
N GLU A 27 -26.47 -3.84 12.48
CA GLU A 27 -25.87 -4.51 13.63
C GLU A 27 -25.25 -5.86 13.24
N ILE A 28 -26.01 -6.70 12.53
CA ILE A 28 -25.52 -7.99 12.04
C ILE A 28 -24.31 -7.77 11.12
N TYR A 29 -24.41 -6.85 10.16
CA TYR A 29 -23.32 -6.51 9.26
C TYR A 29 -22.04 -6.14 10.02
N PHE A 30 -22.15 -5.24 11.00
CA PHE A 30 -21.00 -4.82 11.79
C PHE A 30 -20.43 -5.92 12.69
N ASN A 31 -21.19 -6.95 13.04
CA ASN A 31 -20.71 -8.07 13.83
C ASN A 31 -19.99 -9.14 12.99
N ILE A 32 -20.33 -9.27 11.70
CA ILE A 32 -19.80 -10.34 10.84
C ILE A 32 -18.70 -9.89 9.87
N ILE A 33 -18.60 -8.59 9.58
CA ILE A 33 -17.65 -8.07 8.59
C ILE A 33 -16.18 -8.34 8.99
N GLU A 34 -15.35 -8.75 8.02
CA GLU A 34 -13.89 -8.83 8.20
C GLU A 34 -13.28 -7.42 8.15
N LEU A 35 -12.55 -7.03 9.19
CA LEU A 35 -11.87 -5.72 9.33
C LEU A 35 -10.35 -5.84 9.47
N GLY A 36 -9.81 -7.02 9.21
CA GLY A 36 -8.39 -7.33 9.26
C GLY A 36 -8.19 -8.83 9.08
N LYS A 37 -6.94 -9.29 8.94
CA LYS A 37 -6.65 -10.72 8.78
C LYS A 37 -7.17 -11.49 10.01
N ASN A 38 -8.22 -12.29 9.81
CA ASN A 38 -8.91 -13.06 10.85
C ASN A 38 -9.50 -12.19 11.98
N ILE A 39 -9.86 -10.94 11.68
CA ILE A 39 -10.50 -10.02 12.63
C ILE A 39 -11.91 -9.74 12.11
N TYR A 40 -12.90 -10.28 12.80
CA TYR A 40 -14.31 -10.18 12.43
C TYR A 40 -15.07 -9.37 13.46
N GLY A 41 -15.91 -8.48 12.97
CA GLY A 41 -16.77 -7.65 13.78
C GLY A 41 -16.09 -6.37 14.28
N ILE A 42 -16.89 -5.31 14.42
CA ILE A 42 -16.43 -4.00 14.88
C ILE A 42 -15.96 -4.02 16.33
N GLY A 43 -16.54 -4.89 17.17
CA GLY A 43 -16.14 -5.12 18.56
C GLY A 43 -14.68 -5.50 18.68
N GLU A 44 -14.32 -6.63 18.06
CA GLU A 44 -12.95 -7.15 18.07
C GLU A 44 -11.99 -6.22 17.35
N ALA A 45 -12.40 -5.65 16.22
CA ALA A 45 -11.57 -4.70 15.48
C ALA A 45 -11.22 -3.46 16.31
N SER A 46 -12.18 -2.88 17.04
CA SER A 46 -11.96 -1.70 17.89
C SER A 46 -10.93 -1.97 18.99
N ARG A 47 -11.04 -3.15 19.63
CA ARG A 47 -10.10 -3.59 20.67
C ARG A 47 -8.72 -3.91 20.11
N TYR A 48 -8.68 -4.53 18.93
CA TYR A 48 -7.44 -4.87 18.24
C TYR A 48 -6.67 -3.61 17.82
N TYR A 49 -7.27 -2.76 16.97
CA TYR A 49 -6.58 -1.61 16.39
C TYR A 49 -6.36 -0.48 17.39
N PHE A 50 -7.33 -0.19 18.25
CA PHE A 50 -7.32 1.03 19.07
C PHE A 50 -7.36 0.76 20.57
N GLY A 51 -7.62 -0.48 21.01
CA GLY A 51 -7.83 -0.78 22.43
C GLY A 51 -9.09 -0.13 23.01
N LYS A 52 -10.07 0.20 22.15
CA LYS A 52 -11.30 0.92 22.52
C LYS A 52 -12.52 0.01 22.47
N GLN A 53 -13.55 0.35 23.23
CA GLN A 53 -14.89 -0.18 22.98
C GLN A 53 -15.49 0.51 21.72
N PRO A 54 -16.38 -0.15 20.96
CA PRO A 54 -17.02 0.46 19.79
C PRO A 54 -17.71 1.79 20.08
N SER A 55 -18.32 1.93 21.26
CA SER A 55 -18.97 3.16 21.72
C SER A 55 -18.00 4.31 21.99
N SER A 56 -16.71 4.03 22.15
CA SER A 56 -15.65 5.01 22.40
C SER A 56 -14.84 5.37 21.15
N LEU A 57 -15.25 4.87 19.97
CA LEU A 57 -14.59 5.21 18.71
C LEU A 57 -14.83 6.68 18.36
N THR A 58 -13.77 7.33 17.91
CA THR A 58 -13.87 8.69 17.35
C THR A 58 -14.33 8.64 15.89
N ILE A 59 -14.74 9.80 15.35
CA ILE A 59 -15.05 9.93 13.91
C ILE A 59 -13.86 9.48 13.05
N GLY A 60 -12.64 9.81 13.46
CA GLY A 60 -11.43 9.38 12.77
C GLY A 60 -11.26 7.86 12.75
N ASP A 61 -11.51 7.20 13.88
CA ASP A 61 -11.43 5.74 13.97
C ASP A 61 -12.51 5.07 13.08
N ALA A 62 -13.73 5.64 13.06
CA ALA A 62 -14.80 5.18 12.19
C ALA A 62 -14.48 5.37 10.69
N LEU A 63 -13.88 6.51 10.32
CA LEU A 63 -13.41 6.76 8.96
C LEU A 63 -12.29 5.81 8.55
N PHE A 64 -11.39 5.46 9.47
CA PHE A 64 -10.40 4.42 9.24
C PHE A 64 -11.08 3.09 8.90
N PHE A 65 -12.03 2.62 9.70
CA PHE A 65 -12.76 1.38 9.43
C PHE A 65 -13.50 1.42 8.09
N ALA A 66 -14.18 2.52 7.78
CA ALA A 66 -14.85 2.71 6.48
C ALA A 66 -13.86 2.61 5.30
N SER A 67 -12.63 3.10 5.47
CA SER A 67 -11.60 3.10 4.43
C SER A 67 -11.07 1.70 4.08
N ILE A 68 -11.13 0.76 5.03
CA ILE A 68 -10.55 -0.57 4.87
C ILE A 68 -11.55 -1.63 4.42
N VAL A 69 -12.87 -1.37 4.48
CA VAL A 69 -13.93 -2.30 4.06
C VAL A 69 -13.65 -2.95 2.69
N PRO A 70 -13.17 -2.23 1.65
CA PRO A 70 -12.92 -2.87 0.36
C PRO A 70 -11.74 -3.85 0.36
N ARG A 71 -10.77 -3.67 1.27
CA ARG A 71 -9.52 -4.44 1.35
C ARG A 71 -9.06 -4.61 2.81
N PRO A 72 -9.81 -5.33 3.65
CA PRO A 72 -9.61 -5.33 5.10
C PRO A 72 -8.27 -5.94 5.52
N LYS A 73 -7.78 -6.95 4.78
CA LYS A 73 -6.48 -7.59 5.04
C LYS A 73 -5.29 -6.64 4.91
N ALA A 74 -5.46 -5.49 4.25
CA ALA A 74 -4.42 -4.47 4.09
C ALA A 74 -4.44 -3.40 5.20
N ALA A 75 -5.35 -3.52 6.17
CA ALA A 75 -5.58 -2.49 7.19
C ALA A 75 -4.35 -2.17 8.04
N ILE A 76 -3.56 -3.17 8.46
CA ILE A 76 -2.38 -2.92 9.30
C ILE A 76 -1.29 -2.11 8.55
N TYR A 77 -1.16 -2.30 7.24
CA TYR A 77 -0.17 -1.59 6.41
C TYR A 77 -0.54 -0.13 6.09
N LYS A 78 -1.69 0.33 6.61
CA LYS A 78 -2.16 1.73 6.57
C LYS A 78 -1.55 2.59 7.66
N PHE A 79 -0.85 1.99 8.63
CA PHE A 79 -0.15 2.68 9.69
C PHE A 79 1.36 2.77 9.39
N GLU A 80 1.97 3.80 9.93
CA GLU A 80 3.42 3.94 10.05
C GLU A 80 3.92 3.26 11.34
N ALA A 81 5.24 3.13 11.48
CA ALA A 81 5.86 2.48 12.65
C ALA A 81 5.56 3.19 13.98
N ASP A 82 5.34 4.51 13.95
CA ASP A 82 4.93 5.29 15.13
C ASP A 82 3.44 5.10 15.50
N GLY A 83 2.69 4.35 14.69
CA GLY A 83 1.27 4.08 14.84
C GLY A 83 0.36 5.17 14.26
N SER A 84 0.90 6.21 13.62
CA SER A 84 0.12 7.19 12.87
C SER A 84 -0.37 6.61 11.55
N LEU A 85 -1.41 7.21 10.95
CA LEU A 85 -1.88 6.82 9.62
C LEU A 85 -0.96 7.38 8.53
N LYS A 86 -0.79 6.60 7.45
CA LYS A 86 -0.03 7.05 6.28
C LYS A 86 -0.64 8.33 5.69
N PRO A 87 0.18 9.35 5.32
CA PRO A 87 -0.32 10.66 4.88
C PRO A 87 -1.30 10.64 3.71
N TYR A 88 -1.18 9.66 2.81
CA TYR A 88 -2.08 9.56 1.65
C TYR A 88 -3.54 9.33 2.03
N MET A 89 -3.81 8.78 3.23
CA MET A 89 -5.17 8.52 3.71
C MET A 89 -5.93 9.79 4.08
N ARG A 90 -5.23 10.90 4.34
CA ARG A 90 -5.85 12.20 4.64
C ARG A 90 -6.86 12.63 3.57
N LYS A 91 -6.59 12.32 2.30
CA LYS A 91 -7.51 12.61 1.18
C LYS A 91 -8.83 11.87 1.32
N TYR A 92 -8.80 10.60 1.72
CA TYR A 92 -10.01 9.81 1.94
C TYR A 92 -10.84 10.38 3.10
N PHE A 93 -10.18 10.71 4.22
CA PHE A 93 -10.83 11.30 5.39
C PHE A 93 -11.51 12.63 5.05
N GLY A 94 -10.81 13.53 4.36
CA GLY A 94 -11.39 14.78 3.89
C GLY A 94 -12.58 14.57 2.95
N PHE A 95 -12.49 13.62 2.02
CA PHE A 95 -13.56 13.33 1.08
C PHE A 95 -14.84 12.83 1.78
N ILE A 96 -14.73 11.77 2.58
CA ILE A 96 -15.89 11.19 3.26
C ILE A 96 -16.41 12.12 4.35
N GLY A 97 -15.53 12.73 5.14
CA GLY A 97 -15.94 13.66 6.18
C GLY A 97 -16.66 14.89 5.63
N ASN A 98 -16.23 15.43 4.49
CA ASN A 98 -16.95 16.53 3.83
C ASN A 98 -18.35 16.10 3.36
N ILE A 99 -18.52 14.86 2.89
CA ILE A 99 -19.85 14.31 2.58
C ILE A 99 -20.70 14.20 3.84
N MET A 100 -20.12 13.72 4.95
CA MET A 100 -20.80 13.62 6.24
C MET A 100 -21.22 14.99 6.76
N ALA A 101 -20.36 16.01 6.64
CA ALA A 101 -20.66 17.38 7.05
C ALA A 101 -21.80 18.00 6.24
N ARG A 102 -21.78 17.83 4.91
CA ARG A 102 -22.89 18.29 4.03
C ARG A 102 -24.22 17.61 4.35
N ARG A 103 -24.18 16.40 4.91
CA ARG A 103 -25.36 15.64 5.34
C ARG A 103 -25.77 15.93 6.79
N GLY A 104 -25.08 16.83 7.49
CA GLY A 104 -25.37 17.18 8.88
C GLY A 104 -24.98 16.10 9.90
N LEU A 105 -24.12 15.13 9.53
CA LEU A 105 -23.70 14.03 10.41
C LEU A 105 -22.50 14.38 11.30
N THR A 106 -21.72 15.39 10.92
CA THR A 106 -20.57 15.90 11.68
C THR A 106 -20.43 17.40 11.44
N PRO A 107 -19.89 18.18 12.39
CA PRO A 107 -19.44 19.53 12.11
C PRO A 107 -18.39 19.53 10.99
N ALA A 108 -18.35 20.62 10.21
CA ALA A 108 -17.26 20.85 9.29
C ALA A 108 -15.95 21.06 10.08
N ASP A 109 -14.86 20.45 9.61
CA ASP A 109 -13.58 20.42 10.31
C ASP A 109 -12.42 20.66 9.34
N THR A 110 -11.40 21.40 9.80
CA THR A 110 -10.15 21.64 9.07
C THR A 110 -9.10 20.56 9.35
N SER A 111 -9.22 19.80 10.43
CA SER A 111 -8.29 18.74 10.85
C SER A 111 -8.47 17.39 10.13
N ALA A 112 -9.22 17.40 9.02
CA ALA A 112 -9.58 16.22 8.24
C ALA A 112 -10.31 15.16 9.09
N TYR A 113 -11.26 15.59 9.91
CA TYR A 113 -12.21 14.72 10.62
C TYR A 113 -11.51 13.72 11.56
N GLY A 114 -10.53 14.23 12.32
CA GLY A 114 -9.79 13.44 13.31
C GLY A 114 -8.70 12.54 12.73
N PHE A 115 -8.30 12.74 11.46
CA PHE A 115 -7.21 11.99 10.81
C PHE A 115 -5.95 11.87 11.68
N TYR A 116 -5.51 12.98 12.27
CA TYR A 116 -4.30 13.03 13.10
C TYR A 116 -4.44 12.36 14.47
N ASN A 117 -5.67 12.13 14.92
CA ASN A 117 -5.97 11.51 16.21
C ASN A 117 -6.08 9.99 16.12
N VAL A 118 -6.15 9.43 14.90
CA VAL A 118 -6.16 7.99 14.70
C VAL A 118 -4.77 7.44 14.97
N ARG A 119 -4.66 6.61 15.99
CA ARG A 119 -3.39 6.05 16.45
C ARG A 119 -3.54 4.58 16.79
N LEU A 120 -2.72 3.76 16.15
CA LEU A 120 -2.66 2.32 16.40
C LEU A 120 -2.25 2.03 17.85
N ARG A 121 -2.83 0.99 18.46
CA ARG A 121 -2.45 0.52 19.79
C ARG A 121 -0.97 0.14 19.83
N GLU A 122 -0.30 0.48 20.93
CA GLU A 122 1.16 0.34 21.07
C GLU A 122 1.68 -1.07 20.77
N GLY A 123 0.99 -2.11 21.28
CA GLY A 123 1.39 -3.51 21.04
C GLY A 123 1.38 -3.95 19.58
N LEU A 124 0.72 -3.22 18.67
CA LEU A 124 0.72 -3.53 17.24
C LEU A 124 1.80 -2.77 16.45
N ARG A 125 2.35 -1.69 17.01
CA ARG A 125 3.38 -0.87 16.35
C ARG A 125 4.70 -1.62 16.17
N GLN A 126 5.01 -2.51 17.10
CA GLN A 126 6.22 -3.36 17.07
C GLN A 126 6.28 -4.26 15.82
N TYR A 127 5.13 -4.68 15.28
CA TYR A 127 5.06 -5.51 14.08
C TYR A 127 5.20 -4.72 12.77
N ILE A 128 5.19 -3.39 12.83
CA ILE A 128 5.28 -2.50 11.66
C ILE A 128 6.69 -1.94 11.50
N ALA A 129 7.47 -1.89 12.60
CA ALA A 129 8.84 -1.42 12.55
C ALA A 129 9.66 -2.23 11.52
N PRO A 130 10.38 -1.57 10.61
CA PRO A 130 11.34 -2.28 9.77
C PRO A 130 12.37 -2.91 10.70
N ASP A 131 12.63 -4.21 10.54
CA ASP A 131 13.72 -4.94 11.21
C ASP A 131 15.01 -4.14 11.05
N SER A 132 15.28 -3.29 12.03
CA SER A 132 16.47 -2.44 12.09
C SER A 132 17.49 -3.05 13.03
N LEU A 133 17.41 -4.37 13.23
CA LEU A 133 18.60 -5.14 13.54
C LEU A 133 19.42 -5.18 12.25
N ALA A 134 20.19 -4.12 12.03
CA ALA A 134 21.45 -4.26 11.36
C ALA A 134 22.22 -5.33 12.14
N LEU A 135 22.13 -6.58 11.71
CA LEU A 135 23.15 -7.56 12.03
C LEU A 135 24.42 -6.90 11.51
N ASP A 136 25.28 -6.50 12.44
CA ASP A 136 26.60 -6.00 12.08
C ASP A 136 27.36 -7.18 11.49
N SER A 137 27.24 -7.35 10.17
CA SER A 137 27.94 -8.36 9.39
C SER A 137 29.45 -8.12 9.39
N ALA A 138 29.95 -7.07 10.04
CA ALA A 138 31.36 -6.79 10.20
C ALA A 138 31.95 -7.33 11.53
N ALA A 139 31.16 -8.03 12.36
CA ALA A 139 31.63 -8.56 13.64
C ALA A 139 32.21 -9.99 13.60
N PHE A 140 32.49 -10.54 12.41
CA PHE A 140 33.15 -11.84 12.24
C PHE A 140 34.37 -11.71 11.34
N ASP A 141 35.41 -11.06 11.87
CA ASP A 141 36.78 -11.42 11.54
C ASP A 141 37.13 -12.60 12.46
N ASP A 142 36.96 -13.83 11.98
CA ASP A 142 37.66 -14.98 12.55
C ASP A 142 37.95 -16.01 11.45
N ASP A 143 39.21 -16.39 11.42
CA ASP A 143 39.87 -17.16 10.37
C ASP A 143 39.47 -18.64 10.44
N GLY A 144 39.32 -19.29 9.28
CA GLY A 144 39.45 -20.76 9.18
C GLY A 144 38.25 -21.53 8.64
N ASP A 145 38.42 -22.03 7.41
CA ASP A 145 37.94 -23.30 6.87
C ASP A 145 36.48 -23.74 7.18
N GLY A 146 35.57 -23.43 6.25
CA GLY A 146 34.18 -23.90 6.26
C GLY A 146 33.55 -23.89 4.85
N PRO A 147 32.51 -24.71 4.58
CA PRO A 147 32.13 -25.12 3.22
C PRO A 147 31.54 -23.98 2.40
N ARG A 148 31.95 -23.91 1.12
CA ARG A 148 31.57 -22.87 0.15
C ARG A 148 30.06 -22.84 -0.09
N VAL A 149 29.36 -21.90 0.54
CA VAL A 149 27.98 -21.55 0.21
C VAL A 149 27.99 -20.57 -0.96
N ILE A 150 27.28 -20.95 -2.02
CA ILE A 150 27.16 -20.20 -3.28
C ILE A 150 26.55 -18.81 -3.00
N MET A 151 27.35 -17.75 -3.18
CA MET A 151 26.87 -16.36 -3.16
C MET A 151 25.92 -16.13 -4.33
N GLN A 152 24.68 -15.77 -4.03
CA GLN A 152 23.70 -15.36 -5.02
C GLN A 152 23.79 -13.84 -5.24
N ASP A 153 24.53 -13.44 -6.26
CA ASP A 153 24.64 -12.05 -6.70
C ASP A 153 23.26 -11.47 -7.03
N LYS A 154 22.83 -10.48 -6.24
CA LYS A 154 21.65 -9.66 -6.51
C LYS A 154 22.00 -8.64 -7.60
N ASN A 155 21.84 -9.01 -8.86
CA ASN A 155 21.45 -8.11 -9.97
C ASN A 155 21.20 -8.87 -11.29
N LYS A 156 20.32 -9.89 -11.26
CA LYS A 156 19.74 -10.46 -12.50
C LYS A 156 18.22 -10.57 -12.38
N SER A 157 17.54 -9.88 -13.29
CA SER A 157 16.08 -9.94 -13.44
C SER A 157 15.66 -11.34 -13.88
N ILE A 158 14.44 -11.73 -13.51
CA ILE A 158 13.87 -13.07 -13.73
C ILE A 158 13.89 -13.46 -15.23
N PHE A 159 13.80 -12.46 -16.13
CA PHE A 159 13.88 -12.65 -17.58
C PHE A 159 15.25 -13.19 -18.06
N ASP A 160 16.35 -12.81 -17.41
CA ASP A 160 17.71 -13.26 -17.78
C ASP A 160 17.96 -14.73 -17.43
N ARG A 161 17.24 -15.26 -16.44
CA ARG A 161 17.30 -16.68 -16.07
C ARG A 161 16.49 -17.57 -17.00
N LEU A 162 15.51 -16.99 -17.69
CA LEU A 162 14.55 -17.75 -18.51
C LEU A 162 14.95 -17.84 -19.98
N PHE A 163 15.74 -16.89 -20.50
CA PHE A 163 16.13 -16.83 -21.92
C PHE A 163 17.63 -16.59 -22.16
N GLY A 164 18.48 -17.04 -21.23
CA GLY A 164 19.93 -16.87 -21.30
C GLY A 164 20.51 -17.31 -22.64
N ARG A 165 21.00 -16.34 -23.41
CA ARG A 165 21.71 -16.52 -24.68
C ARG A 165 23.10 -17.10 -24.37
N GLU A 166 23.43 -18.26 -24.93
CA GLU A 166 24.81 -18.76 -24.98
C GLU A 166 25.70 -17.79 -25.77
N LYS A 167 26.92 -17.51 -25.26
CA LYS A 167 28.15 -17.80 -26.02
C LYS A 167 29.44 -17.54 -25.22
N LYS A 168 30.24 -18.62 -25.19
CA LYS A 168 31.67 -18.79 -25.47
C LYS A 168 32.67 -17.79 -24.88
N ASP A 169 33.57 -18.39 -24.10
CA ASP A 169 34.91 -17.92 -23.74
C ASP A 169 35.64 -17.23 -24.88
N THR A 170 36.30 -16.12 -24.59
CA THR A 170 37.67 -15.83 -25.07
C THR A 170 38.24 -14.58 -24.38
N VAL A 171 39.35 -14.80 -23.68
CA VAL A 171 40.57 -13.99 -23.67
C VAL A 171 40.51 -12.54 -23.16
N ARG A 172 41.30 -12.32 -22.09
CA ARG A 172 41.81 -11.04 -21.59
C ARG A 172 42.23 -10.10 -22.73
N LYS A 173 41.74 -8.85 -22.72
CA LYS A 173 42.40 -7.77 -23.44
C LYS A 173 42.44 -6.49 -22.61
N ALA A 174 43.61 -5.87 -22.68
CA ALA A 174 44.13 -4.81 -21.85
C ALA A 174 43.37 -3.48 -21.96
N PHE A 175 43.62 -2.62 -20.98
CA PHE A 175 43.36 -1.19 -20.98
C PHE A 175 43.73 -0.54 -22.32
N VAL A 176 42.78 0.19 -22.91
CA VAL A 176 43.02 1.18 -23.96
C VAL A 176 42.04 2.33 -23.73
N ASN A 177 42.57 3.54 -23.51
CA ASN A 177 41.82 4.79 -23.70
C ASN A 177 41.77 5.12 -25.19
N PRO A 178 40.61 5.48 -25.75
CA PRO A 178 40.58 6.36 -26.90
C PRO A 178 39.67 7.57 -26.64
N THR A 179 40.30 8.74 -26.64
CA THR A 179 39.72 9.97 -27.16
C THR A 179 39.13 9.73 -28.55
N ASP A 180 37.83 9.88 -28.69
CA ASP A 180 37.22 10.36 -29.93
C ASP A 180 35.81 10.93 -29.66
N THR A 181 35.60 12.10 -30.25
CA THR A 181 34.47 13.01 -30.06
C THR A 181 33.14 12.38 -30.55
N ALA A 182 32.48 11.60 -29.69
CA ALA A 182 31.11 11.15 -29.93
C ALA A 182 30.12 12.15 -29.32
N LYS A 183 29.38 12.90 -30.16
CA LYS A 183 28.34 13.85 -29.75
C LYS A 183 27.39 13.20 -28.73
N THR A 184 27.12 13.92 -27.65
CA THR A 184 26.32 13.39 -26.54
C THR A 184 24.85 13.26 -26.96
N ARG A 185 24.10 12.29 -26.43
CA ARG A 185 22.66 12.10 -26.73
C ARG A 185 21.78 13.36 -26.58
N LYS A 186 22.22 14.35 -25.80
CA LYS A 186 21.57 15.66 -25.67
C LYS A 186 21.71 16.50 -26.94
N GLU A 187 22.88 16.51 -27.55
CA GLU A 187 23.20 17.30 -28.76
C GLU A 187 22.44 16.76 -29.97
N ILE A 188 22.42 15.44 -30.16
CA ILE A 188 21.64 14.76 -31.22
C ILE A 188 20.13 15.08 -31.08
N ARG A 189 19.65 15.28 -29.85
CA ARG A 189 18.24 15.59 -29.57
C ARG A 189 17.91 17.07 -29.76
N GLN A 190 18.89 17.96 -29.67
CA GLN A 190 18.77 19.38 -30.02
C GLN A 190 18.81 19.58 -31.53
N GLU A 191 19.72 18.91 -32.24
CA GLU A 191 19.80 18.91 -33.71
C GLU A 191 18.46 18.46 -34.32
N LYS A 192 17.89 17.34 -33.86
CA LYS A 192 16.55 16.85 -34.28
C LYS A 192 15.36 17.73 -33.89
N ARG A 193 15.54 18.74 -33.04
CA ARG A 193 14.49 19.72 -32.68
C ARG A 193 14.60 20.98 -33.54
N GLU A 194 15.80 21.33 -33.95
CA GLU A 194 16.05 22.43 -34.89
C GLU A 194 15.67 22.04 -36.32
N GLU A 195 15.96 20.81 -36.73
CA GLU A 195 15.52 20.24 -38.02
C GLU A 195 13.99 20.30 -38.17
N ARG A 196 13.25 19.84 -37.14
CA ARG A 196 11.78 19.92 -37.10
C ARG A 196 11.22 21.34 -37.00
N ARG A 197 12.02 22.33 -36.61
CA ARG A 197 11.63 23.75 -36.63
C ARG A 197 11.79 24.35 -38.02
N ARG A 198 12.81 23.93 -38.77
CA ARG A 198 13.02 24.37 -40.16
C ARG A 198 11.98 23.78 -41.11
N GLU A 199 11.63 22.50 -40.95
CA GLU A 199 10.53 21.85 -41.71
C GLU A 199 9.15 22.50 -41.50
N ARG A 200 8.96 23.28 -40.42
CA ARG A 200 7.71 24.01 -40.13
C ARG A 200 7.71 25.44 -40.69
N GLN A 201 8.84 25.94 -41.17
CA GLN A 201 8.94 27.27 -41.78
C GLN A 201 8.87 27.19 -43.32
N ASP A 202 9.12 26.02 -43.90
CA ASP A 202 9.11 25.77 -45.35
C ASP A 202 7.80 25.11 -45.86
N ASN A 203 6.74 25.08 -45.05
CA ASN A 203 5.40 24.55 -45.37
C ASN A 203 4.32 25.55 -44.96
#